data_AF-A0A7R9MS77-F1
#
_entry.id   AF-A0A7R9MS77-F1
#
_cell.length_a   1.000
_cell.length_b   1.000
_cell.length_c   1.000
_cell.angle_alpha   90.00
_cell.angle_beta   90.00
_cell.angle_gamma   90.00
#
_symmetry.space_group_name_H-M   'P 1'
#
loop_
_entity.id
_entity.type
_entity.pdbx_description
1 polymer ?
#
loop_
_entity_poly.entity_id
_entity_poly.type
_entity_poly.pdbx_seq_one_letter_code
_entity_poly.pdbx_strand_id
1 'polypeptide(L)'
;MLLAYAVRYHPKAYLGGPIGHVIIWFTTFSITLGHMYWQKDMIRPGFEYGPYEHYLYLFFHKPLYLSWFAWLIYGTSTGRWGFLNDIIGWKGFKVVDNMSLEIYIMHVFVFVYRIGVQRELRTYNEYYIWSSAIADFVSSYVLAVIAGFLVSRPFAAMTQALLKPQPKPKAVSNEETDKNS
;
A
#
# COMPACT_ATOMS: atom_id res chain seq x y z
N MET A 1 -14.45 1.94 -3.39
CA MET A 1 -15.70 1.18 -3.17
C MET A 1 -16.26 0.56 -4.46
N LEU A 2 -16.32 1.28 -5.58
CA LEU A 2 -16.81 0.73 -6.86
C LEU A 2 -16.01 -0.48 -7.37
N LEU A 3 -14.69 -0.52 -7.18
CA LEU A 3 -13.87 -1.70 -7.53
C LEU A 3 -14.18 -2.93 -6.71
N ALA A 4 -14.31 -2.79 -5.39
CA ALA A 4 -14.68 -3.91 -4.52
C ALA A 4 -16.08 -4.44 -4.87
N TYR A 5 -16.99 -3.54 -5.23
CA TYR A 5 -18.31 -3.90 -5.75
C TYR A 5 -18.22 -4.65 -7.09
N ALA A 6 -17.40 -4.17 -8.02
CA ALA A 6 -17.18 -4.80 -9.33
C ALA A 6 -16.50 -6.17 -9.24
N VAL A 7 -15.53 -6.35 -8.33
CA VAL A 7 -14.90 -7.66 -8.04
C VAL A 7 -15.94 -8.64 -7.50
N ARG A 8 -16.85 -8.18 -6.62
CA ARG A 8 -17.86 -9.03 -5.99
C ARG A 8 -18.99 -9.44 -6.95
N TYR A 9 -19.44 -8.54 -7.84
CA TYR A 9 -20.56 -8.81 -8.75
C TYR A 9 -20.14 -9.38 -10.11
N HIS A 10 -18.94 -9.06 -10.61
CA HIS A 10 -18.46 -9.53 -11.93
C HIS A 10 -17.05 -10.14 -11.88
N PRO A 11 -16.82 -11.21 -11.08
CA PRO A 11 -15.51 -11.86 -10.97
C PRO A 11 -15.07 -12.57 -12.26
N LYS A 12 -16.00 -12.88 -13.18
CA LYS A 12 -15.74 -13.57 -14.46
C LYS A 12 -16.15 -12.75 -15.70
N ALA A 13 -16.14 -11.42 -15.61
CA ALA A 13 -16.35 -10.60 -16.80
C ALA A 13 -15.34 -10.99 -17.91
N TYR A 14 -15.85 -11.28 -19.10
CA TYR A 14 -15.03 -11.65 -20.24
C TYR A 14 -14.37 -10.39 -20.81
N LEU A 15 -13.10 -10.19 -20.47
CA LEU A 15 -12.31 -9.02 -20.89
C LEU A 15 -11.52 -9.29 -22.19
N GLY A 16 -12.10 -10.04 -23.14
CA GLY A 16 -11.48 -10.26 -24.45
C GLY A 16 -10.25 -11.18 -24.45
N GLY A 17 -10.18 -12.14 -23.51
CA GLY A 17 -9.08 -13.10 -23.43
C GLY A 17 -7.74 -12.48 -23.00
N PRO A 18 -6.58 -13.11 -23.27
CA PRO A 18 -5.28 -12.61 -22.84
C PRO A 18 -4.90 -11.26 -23.47
N ILE A 19 -5.34 -11.00 -24.70
CA ILE A 19 -5.04 -9.76 -25.44
C ILE A 19 -5.71 -8.55 -24.76
N GLY A 20 -6.98 -8.67 -24.36
CA GLY A 20 -7.67 -7.56 -23.69
C GLY A 20 -7.06 -7.20 -22.34
N HIS A 21 -6.51 -8.17 -21.60
CA HIS A 21 -5.77 -7.88 -20.36
C HIS A 21 -4.51 -7.05 -20.65
N VAL A 22 -3.76 -7.42 -21.70
CA VAL A 22 -2.55 -6.69 -22.11
C VAL A 22 -2.88 -5.28 -22.58
N ILE A 23 -3.98 -5.09 -23.31
CA ILE A 23 -4.44 -3.76 -23.72
C ILE A 23 -4.74 -2.89 -22.50
N ILE A 24 -5.51 -3.40 -21.53
CA ILE A 24 -5.85 -2.64 -20.32
C ILE A 24 -4.60 -2.32 -19.49
N TRP A 25 -3.60 -3.21 -19.50
CA TRP A 25 -2.28 -2.92 -18.93
C TRP A 25 -1.64 -1.70 -19.54
N PHE A 26 -1.45 -1.73 -20.85
CA PHE A 26 -0.77 -0.65 -21.53
C PHE A 26 -1.57 0.64 -21.41
N THR A 27 -2.89 0.61 -21.49
CA THR A 27 -3.70 1.82 -21.32
C THR A 27 -3.57 2.40 -19.90
N THR A 28 -3.72 1.59 -18.86
CA THR A 28 -3.64 2.08 -17.46
C THR A 28 -2.21 2.50 -17.07
N PHE A 29 -1.19 1.82 -17.61
CA PHE A 29 0.21 2.21 -17.44
C PHE A 29 0.53 3.51 -18.19
N SER A 30 0.07 3.66 -19.43
CA SER A 30 0.25 4.90 -20.20
C SER A 30 -0.47 6.08 -19.55
N ILE A 31 -1.67 5.88 -19.00
CA ILE A 31 -2.41 6.92 -18.27
C ILE A 31 -1.63 7.39 -17.04
N THR A 32 -1.04 6.46 -16.29
CA THR A 32 -0.25 6.83 -15.10
C THR A 32 1.07 7.49 -15.43
N LEU A 33 1.78 7.02 -16.46
CA LEU A 33 2.97 7.70 -16.96
C LEU A 33 2.65 9.11 -17.45
N GLY A 34 1.57 9.27 -18.24
CA GLY A 34 1.10 10.58 -18.69
C GLY A 34 0.79 11.52 -17.52
N HIS A 35 0.16 11.00 -16.47
CA HIS A 35 -0.06 11.74 -15.23
C HIS A 35 1.27 12.14 -14.54
N MET A 36 2.27 11.27 -14.48
CA MET A 36 3.58 11.62 -13.89
C MET A 36 4.30 12.73 -14.67
N TYR A 37 4.22 12.72 -16.01
CA TYR A 37 4.75 13.82 -16.83
C TYR A 37 3.99 15.12 -16.58
N TRP A 38 2.67 15.07 -16.47
CA TRP A 38 1.86 16.26 -16.15
C TRP A 38 2.22 16.85 -14.78
N GLN A 39 2.45 16.00 -13.77
CA GLN A 39 2.89 16.43 -12.43
C GLN A 39 4.25 17.13 -12.45
N LYS A 40 5.20 16.64 -13.27
CA LYS A 40 6.54 17.24 -13.39
C LYS A 40 6.45 18.71 -13.81
N ASP A 41 5.54 19.05 -14.71
CA ASP A 41 5.39 20.42 -15.20
C ASP A 41 4.70 21.33 -14.18
N MET A 42 3.71 20.82 -13.46
CA MET A 42 2.96 21.54 -12.43
C MET A 42 3.82 21.85 -11.17
N ILE A 43 4.77 20.99 -10.83
CA ILE A 43 5.63 21.14 -9.64
C ILE A 43 6.81 22.12 -9.88
N ARG A 44 7.02 22.61 -11.10
CA ARG A 44 8.15 23.50 -11.40
C ARG A 44 8.02 24.82 -10.62
N PRO A 45 9.09 25.26 -9.92
CA PRO A 45 9.06 26.53 -9.20
C PRO A 45 8.92 27.69 -10.21
N GLY A 46 7.85 28.48 -10.09
CA GLY A 46 7.52 29.59 -10.99
C GLY A 46 6.40 29.33 -11.98
N PHE A 47 5.77 28.14 -11.96
CA PHE A 47 4.55 27.90 -12.74
C PHE A 47 3.35 28.52 -12.03
N GLU A 48 2.75 29.55 -12.63
CA GLU A 48 1.52 30.17 -12.14
C GLU A 48 0.31 29.36 -12.61
N TYR A 49 -0.48 28.85 -11.66
CA TYR A 49 -1.66 28.06 -11.97
C TYR A 49 -2.80 28.95 -12.46
N GLY A 50 -3.35 28.63 -13.63
CA GLY A 50 -4.68 29.12 -13.98
C GLY A 50 -5.73 28.57 -13.00
N PRO A 51 -6.80 29.31 -12.68
CA PRO A 51 -7.82 28.85 -11.73
C PRO A 51 -8.45 27.51 -12.14
N TYR A 52 -8.68 27.31 -13.44
CA TYR A 52 -9.21 26.05 -13.98
C TYR A 52 -8.23 24.88 -13.86
N GLU A 53 -6.93 25.10 -14.07
CA GLU A 53 -5.89 24.08 -13.97
C GLU A 53 -5.72 23.60 -12.53
N HIS A 54 -5.84 24.51 -11.57
CA HIS A 54 -5.77 24.18 -10.15
C HIS A 54 -6.89 23.24 -9.72
N TYR A 55 -8.13 23.49 -10.14
CA TYR A 55 -9.26 22.61 -9.85
C TYR A 55 -9.08 21.24 -10.52
N LEU A 56 -8.71 21.21 -11.81
CA LEU A 56 -8.47 19.96 -12.52
C LEU A 56 -7.38 19.12 -11.85
N TYR A 57 -6.29 19.77 -11.43
CA TYR A 57 -5.23 19.13 -10.67
C TYR A 57 -5.77 18.52 -9.38
N LEU A 58 -6.47 19.29 -8.54
CA LEU A 58 -7.02 18.82 -7.26
C LEU A 58 -7.94 17.60 -7.41
N PHE A 59 -8.79 17.59 -8.44
CA PHE A 59 -9.76 16.52 -8.66
C PHE A 59 -9.15 15.28 -9.33
N PHE A 60 -8.34 15.44 -10.38
CA PHE A 60 -7.90 14.32 -11.21
C PHE A 60 -6.56 13.70 -10.82
N HIS A 61 -5.71 14.41 -10.07
CA HIS A 61 -4.40 13.91 -9.64
C HIS A 61 -4.50 12.54 -8.95
N LYS A 62 -5.30 12.44 -7.88
CA LYS A 62 -5.38 11.19 -7.10
C LYS A 62 -6.09 10.06 -7.86
N PRO A 63 -7.26 10.28 -8.49
CA PRO A 63 -7.97 9.21 -9.19
C PRO A 63 -7.19 8.63 -10.38
N LEU A 64 -6.50 9.47 -11.16
CA LEU A 64 -5.69 9.00 -12.28
C LEU A 64 -4.54 8.11 -11.79
N TYR A 65 -3.85 8.51 -10.73
CA TYR A 65 -2.80 7.70 -10.13
C TYR A 65 -3.34 6.37 -9.57
N LEU A 66 -4.49 6.41 -8.89
CA LEU A 66 -5.11 5.23 -8.30
C LEU A 66 -5.71 4.26 -9.33
N SER A 67 -6.00 4.71 -10.55
CA SER A 67 -6.59 3.88 -11.61
C SER A 67 -5.72 2.66 -11.98
N TRP A 68 -4.40 2.82 -11.91
CA TRP A 68 -3.45 1.73 -12.10
C TRP A 68 -3.48 0.71 -10.98
N PHE A 69 -3.42 1.17 -9.73
CA PHE A 69 -3.49 0.30 -8.56
C PHE A 69 -4.83 -0.43 -8.48
N ALA A 70 -5.91 0.24 -8.86
CA ALA A 70 -7.22 -0.34 -8.99
C ALA A 70 -7.23 -1.55 -9.93
N TRP A 71 -6.62 -1.42 -11.11
CA TRP A 71 -6.49 -2.52 -12.07
C TRP A 71 -5.60 -3.63 -11.55
N LEU A 72 -4.47 -3.29 -10.91
CA LEU A 72 -3.59 -4.26 -10.26
C LEU A 72 -4.33 -5.10 -9.20
N ILE A 73 -5.11 -4.47 -8.33
CA ILE A 73 -5.87 -5.14 -7.26
C ILE A 73 -7.00 -5.99 -7.84
N TYR A 74 -7.72 -5.48 -8.85
CA TYR A 74 -8.73 -6.27 -9.57
C TYR A 74 -8.10 -7.51 -10.19
N GLY A 75 -6.88 -7.34 -10.70
CA GLY A 75 -6.14 -8.42 -11.30
C GLY A 75 -5.76 -9.52 -10.32
N THR A 76 -5.06 -9.15 -9.26
CA THR A 76 -4.60 -10.12 -8.25
C THR A 76 -5.76 -10.84 -7.58
N SER A 77 -6.87 -10.15 -7.31
CA SER A 77 -8.07 -10.76 -6.71
C SER A 77 -8.80 -11.76 -7.61
N THR A 78 -8.70 -11.63 -8.94
CA THR A 78 -9.37 -12.54 -9.89
C THR A 78 -8.49 -13.71 -10.31
N GLY A 79 -7.22 -13.78 -9.87
CA GLY A 79 -6.31 -14.89 -10.16
C GLY A 79 -5.89 -15.01 -11.63
N ARG A 80 -6.28 -14.06 -12.49
CA ARG A 80 -6.01 -14.07 -13.95
C ARG A 80 -4.54 -13.80 -14.32
N TRP A 81 -3.66 -13.81 -13.33
CA TRP A 81 -2.39 -13.10 -13.34
C TRP A 81 -1.17 -13.98 -13.15
N GLY A 82 -1.38 -15.30 -13.08
CA GLY A 82 -0.33 -16.33 -13.05
C GLY A 82 0.90 -15.90 -12.25
N PHE A 83 1.92 -15.44 -12.96
CA PHE A 83 3.18 -14.93 -12.40
C PHE A 83 3.05 -13.86 -11.30
N LEU A 84 2.22 -12.83 -11.49
CA LEU A 84 2.03 -11.76 -10.50
C LEU A 84 1.30 -12.27 -9.25
N ASN A 85 0.39 -13.22 -9.43
CA ASN A 85 -0.31 -13.86 -8.33
C ASN A 85 0.66 -14.72 -7.49
N ASP A 86 1.61 -15.38 -8.14
CA ASP A 86 2.63 -16.20 -7.46
C ASP A 86 3.63 -15.34 -6.67
N ILE A 87 4.05 -14.19 -7.21
CA ILE A 87 4.92 -13.24 -6.51
C ILE A 87 4.22 -12.66 -5.28
N ILE A 88 2.97 -12.22 -5.44
CA ILE A 88 2.22 -11.55 -4.36
C ILE A 88 1.73 -12.56 -3.33
N GLY A 89 1.44 -13.81 -3.74
CA GLY A 89 1.14 -14.93 -2.86
C GLY A 89 2.34 -15.45 -2.09
N TRP A 90 3.56 -14.96 -2.35
CA TRP A 90 4.75 -15.41 -1.66
C TRP A 90 4.70 -15.06 -0.17
N LYS A 91 5.02 -16.03 0.70
CA LYS A 91 5.05 -15.85 2.16
C LYS A 91 5.95 -14.68 2.61
N GLY A 92 6.99 -14.35 1.83
CA GLY A 92 7.83 -13.18 2.09
C GLY A 92 7.05 -11.86 2.01
N PHE A 93 6.07 -11.77 1.11
CA PHE A 93 5.24 -10.57 0.95
C PHE A 93 4.37 -10.30 2.18
N LYS A 94 3.98 -11.35 2.92
CA LYS A 94 3.24 -11.19 4.19
C LYS A 94 4.05 -10.48 5.27
N VAL A 95 5.37 -10.67 5.29
CA VAL A 95 6.25 -9.94 6.21
C VAL A 95 6.33 -8.47 5.80
N VAL A 96 6.50 -8.22 4.50
CA VAL A 96 6.53 -6.87 3.93
C VAL A 96 5.21 -6.13 4.18
N ASP A 97 4.07 -6.81 4.05
CA ASP A 97 2.74 -6.24 4.29
C ASP A 97 2.57 -5.74 5.73
N ASN A 98 2.97 -6.54 6.72
CA ASN A 98 2.95 -6.12 8.12
C ASN A 98 3.88 -4.94 8.39
N MET A 99 5.05 -4.90 7.75
CA MET A 99 6.02 -3.80 7.90
C MET A 99 5.63 -2.55 7.10
N SER A 100 4.79 -2.67 6.08
CA SER A 100 4.41 -1.56 5.19
C SER A 100 3.76 -0.40 5.95
N LEU A 101 2.96 -0.72 6.97
CA LEU A 101 2.34 0.27 7.86
C LEU A 101 3.40 1.02 8.68
N GLU A 102 4.38 0.29 9.23
CA GLU A 102 5.47 0.88 10.02
C GLU A 102 6.34 1.80 9.16
N ILE A 103 6.64 1.35 7.94
CA ILE A 103 7.39 2.12 6.93
C ILE A 103 6.63 3.40 6.58
N TYR A 104 5.33 3.31 6.35
CA TYR A 104 4.51 4.48 6.00
C TYR A 104 4.53 5.54 7.12
N ILE A 105 4.35 5.13 8.38
CA ILE A 105 4.39 6.04 9.52
C ILE A 105 5.77 6.72 9.62
N MET A 106 6.85 5.94 9.54
CA MET A 106 8.21 6.48 9.60
C MET A 106 8.57 7.38 8.43
N HIS A 107 8.04 7.07 7.24
CA HIS A 107 8.23 7.90 6.06
C HIS A 107 7.69 9.32 6.27
N VAL A 108 6.50 9.47 6.88
CA VAL A 108 5.94 10.79 7.21
C VAL A 108 6.85 11.55 8.18
N PHE A 109 7.40 10.88 9.19
CA PHE A 109 8.35 11.52 10.12
C PHE A 109 9.62 12.00 9.43
N VAL A 110 10.22 11.16 8.57
CA VAL A 110 11.41 11.53 7.79
C VAL A 110 11.10 12.73 6.88
N PHE A 111 9.94 12.71 6.22
CA PHE A 111 9.52 13.78 5.33
C PHE A 111 9.34 15.12 6.07
N VAL A 112 8.66 15.11 7.22
CA VAL A 112 8.47 16.32 8.05
C VAL A 112 9.81 16.83 8.58
N TYR A 113 10.68 15.93 9.04
CA TYR A 113 12.02 16.29 9.50
C TYR A 113 12.84 16.93 8.38
N ARG A 114 12.82 16.36 7.18
CA ARG A 114 13.51 16.90 6.01
C ARG A 114 13.02 18.30 5.67
N ILE A 115 11.70 18.54 5.67
CA ILE A 115 11.12 19.86 5.44
C ILE A 115 11.57 20.85 6.52
N GLY A 116 11.57 20.46 7.79
CA GLY A 116 11.96 21.32 8.91
C GLY A 116 13.44 21.72 8.90
N VAL A 117 14.32 20.86 8.38
CA VAL A 117 15.77 21.12 8.27
C VAL A 117 16.13 21.86 6.98
N GLN A 118 15.29 21.79 5.94
CA GLN A 118 15.55 22.43 4.65
C GLN A 118 15.36 23.95 4.74
N ARG A 119 16.46 24.66 5.02
CA ARG A 119 16.49 26.13 5.19
C ARG A 119 16.78 26.91 3.91
N GLU A 120 17.30 26.28 2.87
CA GLU A 120 17.67 26.92 1.60
C GLU A 120 16.83 26.40 0.43
N LEU A 121 16.53 27.31 -0.52
CA LEU A 121 15.92 26.99 -1.80
C LEU A 121 16.92 26.18 -2.63
N ARG A 122 16.76 24.86 -2.64
CA ARG A 122 17.60 23.98 -3.47
C ARG A 122 17.23 24.11 -4.94
N THR A 123 18.26 24.15 -5.78
CA THR A 123 18.12 24.17 -7.23
C THR A 123 17.41 22.89 -7.70
N TYR A 124 16.41 23.04 -8.57
CA TYR A 124 15.66 21.93 -9.14
C TYR A 124 16.57 21.13 -10.09
N ASN A 125 17.17 20.05 -9.59
CA ASN A 125 17.98 19.12 -10.38
C ASN A 125 17.35 17.72 -10.29
N GLU A 126 17.13 17.08 -11.44
CA GLU A 126 16.52 15.75 -11.53
C GLU A 126 17.31 14.70 -10.74
N TYR A 127 18.64 14.76 -10.79
CA TYR A 127 19.50 13.85 -10.01
C TYR A 127 19.30 14.02 -8.50
N TYR A 128 19.12 15.26 -8.04
CA TYR A 128 18.88 15.55 -6.64
C TYR A 128 17.50 15.05 -6.19
N ILE A 129 16.48 15.17 -7.04
CA ILE A 129 15.13 14.64 -6.76
C ILE A 129 15.20 13.12 -6.58
N TRP A 130 15.79 12.40 -7.53
CA TRP A 130 15.90 10.93 -7.47
C TRP A 130 16.72 10.45 -6.28
N SER A 131 17.91 11.02 -6.07
CA SER A 131 18.77 10.65 -4.93
C SER A 131 18.11 10.96 -3.59
N SER A 132 17.40 12.08 -3.47
CA SER A 132 16.65 12.41 -2.25
C SER A 132 15.47 11.49 -2.00
N ALA A 133 14.73 11.10 -3.03
CA ALA A 133 13.63 10.16 -2.91
C ALA A 133 14.10 8.77 -2.47
N ILE A 134 15.21 8.29 -3.03
CA ILE A 134 15.83 7.02 -2.63
C ILE A 134 16.34 7.12 -1.18
N ALA A 135 17.01 8.22 -0.83
CA ALA A 135 17.49 8.45 0.53
C ALA A 135 16.35 8.47 1.56
N ASP A 136 15.25 9.15 1.25
CA ASP A 136 14.07 9.20 2.12
C ASP A 136 13.43 7.82 2.26
N PHE A 137 13.34 7.05 1.17
CA PHE A 137 12.82 5.68 1.19
C PHE A 137 13.69 4.76 2.05
N VAL A 138 15.00 4.73 1.81
CA VAL A 138 15.95 3.90 2.57
C VAL A 138 15.97 4.31 4.04
N SER A 139 15.99 5.60 4.35
CA SER A 139 15.98 6.10 5.72
C SER A 139 14.69 5.71 6.44
N SER A 140 13.54 5.83 5.77
CA SER A 140 12.25 5.42 6.33
C SER A 140 12.16 3.92 6.58
N TYR A 141 12.76 3.11 5.71
CA TYR A 141 12.84 1.66 5.88
C TYR A 141 13.69 1.28 7.10
N VAL A 142 14.88 1.86 7.23
CA VAL A 142 15.77 1.60 8.38
C VAL A 142 15.10 2.01 9.69
N LEU A 143 14.48 3.19 9.73
CA LEU A 143 13.77 3.66 10.92
C LEU A 143 12.57 2.79 11.26
N ALA A 144 11.82 2.31 10.26
CA ALA A 144 10.70 1.40 10.46
C ALA A 144 11.14 0.06 11.04
N VAL A 145 12.25 -0.50 10.56
CA VAL A 145 12.82 -1.72 11.14
C VAL A 145 13.14 -1.49 12.62
N ILE A 146 13.88 -0.42 12.95
CA ILE A 146 14.27 -0.09 14.34
C ILE A 146 13.02 0.10 15.22
N ALA A 147 12.05 0.88 14.75
CA ALA A 147 10.82 1.15 15.48
C ALA A 147 9.95 -0.10 15.66
N GLY A 148 9.85 -0.96 14.65
CA GLY A 148 9.13 -2.23 14.73
C GLY A 148 9.73 -3.16 15.77
N PHE A 149 11.06 -3.23 15.87
CA PHE A 149 11.74 -4.00 16.92
C PHE A 149 11.54 -3.41 18.32
N LEU A 150 11.61 -2.08 18.47
CA LEU A 150 11.56 -1.42 19.78
C LEU A 150 10.15 -1.21 20.32
N VAL A 151 9.15 -1.02 19.46
CA VAL A 151 7.79 -0.65 19.86
C VAL A 151 6.78 -1.74 19.51
N SER A 152 6.71 -2.14 18.25
CA SER A 152 5.65 -3.04 17.79
C SER A 152 5.74 -4.44 18.40
N ARG A 153 6.95 -5.01 18.51
CA ARG A 153 7.16 -6.34 19.11
C ARG A 153 6.85 -6.41 20.62
N PRO A 154 7.36 -5.50 21.48
CA PRO A 154 6.99 -5.53 22.89
C PRO A 154 5.51 -5.22 23.09
N PHE A 155 4.94 -4.29 22.32
CA PHE A 155 3.50 -4.00 22.42
C PHE A 155 2.63 -5.19 21.99
N ALA A 156 3.04 -5.92 20.95
CA ALA A 156 2.40 -7.17 20.55
C ALA A 156 2.51 -8.25 21.64
N ALA A 157 3.66 -8.38 22.32
CA ALA A 157 3.82 -9.32 23.42
C ALA A 157 2.96 -8.94 24.64
N MET A 158 2.89 -7.65 24.98
CA MET A 158 2.05 -7.14 26.07
C MET A 158 0.56 -7.33 25.80
N THR A 159 0.10 -7.02 24.59
CA THR A 159 -1.30 -7.22 24.20
C THR A 159 -1.68 -8.70 24.18
N GLN A 160 -0.80 -9.59 23.71
CA GLN A 160 -1.02 -11.04 23.80
C GLN A 160 -1.05 -11.54 25.25
N ALA A 161 -0.19 -11.00 26.13
CA ALA A 161 -0.24 -11.32 27.55
C ALA A 161 -1.54 -10.86 28.21
N LEU A 162 -2.08 -9.71 27.79
CA LEU A 162 -3.32 -9.13 28.32
C LEU A 162 -4.59 -9.80 27.76
N LEU A 163 -4.59 -10.17 26.47
CA LEU A 163 -5.74 -10.77 25.78
C LEU A 163 -5.82 -12.30 25.86
N LYS A 164 -4.87 -12.99 26.51
CA LYS A 164 -4.96 -14.46 26.71
C LYS A 164 -6.32 -14.80 27.36
N PRO A 165 -7.23 -15.47 26.64
CA PRO A 165 -8.48 -15.93 27.23
C PRO A 165 -8.13 -16.97 28.29
N GLN A 166 -8.66 -16.78 29.50
CA GLN A 166 -8.60 -17.81 30.55
C GLN A 166 -9.08 -19.15 29.94
N PRO A 167 -8.36 -20.26 30.11
CA PRO A 167 -8.77 -21.54 29.57
C PRO A 167 -10.17 -21.87 30.11
N LYS A 168 -11.12 -22.06 29.20
CA LYS A 168 -12.50 -22.50 29.51
C LYS A 168 -12.39 -23.74 30.41
N PRO A 169 -13.02 -23.77 31.60
CA PRO A 169 -12.97 -24.95 32.46
C PRO A 169 -13.46 -26.16 31.66
N LYS A 170 -12.64 -27.22 31.58
CA LYS A 170 -13.06 -28.49 31.01
C LYS A 170 -14.28 -28.95 31.79
N ALA A 171 -15.43 -29.03 31.12
CA ALA A 171 -16.58 -29.71 31.68
C ALA A 171 -16.15 -31.14 32.01
N VAL A 172 -16.22 -31.49 33.29
CA VAL A 172 -16.02 -32.85 33.79
C VAL A 172 -17.07 -33.71 33.09
N SER A 173 -16.62 -34.62 32.22
CA SER A 173 -17.47 -35.64 31.62
C SER A 173 -17.91 -36.60 32.72
N ASN A 174 -19.13 -36.42 33.23
CA ASN A 174 -19.80 -37.42 34.04
C ASN A 174 -20.18 -38.60 33.13
N GLU A 175 -19.27 -39.55 32.98
CA GLU A 175 -19.49 -40.83 32.27
C GLU A 175 -19.27 -42.04 33.19
N GLU A 176 -19.30 -41.86 34.52
CA GLU A 176 -19.02 -42.93 35.50
C GLU A 176 -20.20 -43.28 36.42
N THR A 177 -21.43 -42.93 36.04
CA THR A 177 -22.65 -43.26 36.81
C THR A 177 -23.68 -44.07 36.03
N ASP A 178 -23.24 -45.05 35.23
CA ASP A 178 -24.14 -46.05 34.62
C ASP A 178 -23.53 -47.47 34.57
N LYS A 179 -22.80 -47.86 35.62
CA LYS A 179 -22.27 -49.23 35.77
C LYS A 179 -22.49 -49.88 37.12
N ASN A 180 -23.22 -49.29 38.06
CA ASN A 180 -23.61 -49.95 39.32
C ASN A 180 -24.86 -49.29 39.92
N SER A 181 -26.04 -49.62 39.41
CA SER A 181 -27.29 -49.70 40.20
C SER A 181 -28.36 -50.45 39.42
#